data_AF-A0A1Z5KE19-F1
#
_entry.id   AF-A0A1Z5KE19-F1
#
_cell.length_a   1.000
_cell.length_b   1.000
_cell.length_c   1.000
_cell.angle_alpha   90.00
_cell.angle_beta   90.00
_cell.angle_gamma   90.00
#
_symmetry.space_group_name_H-M   'P 1'
#
loop_
_entity.id
_entity.type
_entity.pdbx_description
1 polymer ?
#
loop_
_entity_poly.entity_id
_entity_poly.type
_entity_poly.pdbx_seq_one_letter_code
_entity_poly.pdbx_strand_id
1 'polypeptide(L)'
;MLRIISSKANTLQEAMDEIHREVEELVGENRQRTHESTLIVFDDRQEMALHFVHFTDLLKEARGNYRDLVDLIPFHPRNKHANLKGKDVPNEEPFDYSFRSPFPTIHLLREEDIMKSERAGDTDYIRRRNRDRFHRQGLDVCRERLQACYDVEK
;
A
#
# COMPACT_ATOMS: atom_id res chain seq x y z
N MET A 1 -13.95 -0.69 9.25
CA MET A 1 -13.91 0.70 8.75
C MET A 1 -12.48 1.06 8.38
N LEU A 2 -12.26 1.77 7.27
CA LEU A 2 -10.94 2.22 6.79
C LEU A 2 -10.59 3.60 7.38
N ARG A 3 -9.37 3.76 7.88
CA ARG A 3 -8.81 5.07 8.28
C ARG A 3 -7.79 5.54 7.25
N ILE A 4 -7.80 6.82 6.93
CA ILE A 4 -6.84 7.44 6.01
C ILE A 4 -6.19 8.62 6.73
N ILE A 5 -4.86 8.67 6.74
CA ILE A 5 -4.10 9.78 7.32
C ILE A 5 -3.12 10.35 6.29
N SER A 6 -2.92 11.66 6.34
CA SER A 6 -1.84 12.35 5.63
C SER A 6 -0.63 12.43 6.54
N SER A 7 0.45 11.74 6.17
CA SER A 7 1.72 11.75 6.88
C SER A 7 2.31 13.16 6.92
N LYS A 8 2.97 13.50 8.02
CA LYS A 8 3.78 14.73 8.15
C LYS A 8 5.27 14.44 8.23
N ALA A 9 5.66 13.17 8.15
CA ALA A 9 7.04 12.73 8.15
C ALA A 9 7.81 13.27 6.94
N ASN A 10 8.92 13.96 7.19
CA ASN A 10 9.87 14.37 6.17
C ASN A 10 11.09 13.46 6.14
N THR A 11 11.37 12.76 7.25
CA THR A 11 12.49 11.82 7.38
C THR A 11 12.01 10.37 7.52
N LEU A 12 12.92 9.42 7.25
CA LEU A 12 12.66 8.00 7.45
C LEU A 12 12.27 7.69 8.90
N GLN A 13 12.98 8.27 9.88
CA GLN A 13 12.71 8.02 11.29
C GLN A 13 11.30 8.49 11.68
N GLU A 14 10.90 9.69 11.27
CA GLU A 14 9.54 10.20 11.51
C GLU A 14 8.48 9.30 10.89
N ALA A 15 8.73 8.78 9.68
CA ALA A 15 7.82 7.86 9.02
C ALA A 15 7.71 6.53 9.76
N MET A 16 8.84 6.00 10.25
CA MET A 16 8.85 4.79 11.07
C MET A 16 8.09 4.99 12.38
N ASP A 17 8.26 6.13 13.05
CA ASP A 17 7.55 6.44 14.29
C ASP A 17 6.04 6.61 14.05
N GLU A 18 5.64 7.23 12.93
CA GLU A 18 4.23 7.31 12.51
C GLU A 18 3.63 5.93 12.24
N ILE A 19 4.32 5.07 11.49
CA ILE A 19 3.87 3.70 11.23
C ILE A 19 3.75 2.92 12.53
N HIS A 20 4.73 3.03 13.44
CA HIS A 20 4.71 2.32 14.71
C HIS A 20 3.46 2.67 15.54
N ARG A 21 3.14 3.97 15.67
CA ARG A 21 1.94 4.42 16.38
C ARG A 21 0.66 3.88 15.76
N GLU A 22 0.55 3.90 14.44
CA GLU A 22 -0.64 3.39 13.74
C GLU A 22 -0.77 1.87 13.85
N VAL A 23 0.35 1.14 13.88
CA VAL A 23 0.37 -0.29 14.16
C VAL A 23 -0.13 -0.56 15.59
N GLU A 24 0.34 0.18 16.59
CA GLU A 24 -0.13 0.06 17.96
C GLU A 24 -1.64 0.36 18.09
N GLU A 25 -2.15 1.36 17.38
CA GLU A 25 -3.59 1.68 17.36
C GLU A 25 -4.43 0.56 16.70
N LEU A 26 -3.87 -0.13 15.71
CA LEU A 26 -4.54 -1.21 14.97
C LEU A 26 -4.61 -2.54 15.75
N VAL A 27 -3.55 -2.92 16.48
CA VAL A 27 -3.48 -4.25 17.11
C VAL A 27 -3.34 -4.23 18.63
N GLY A 28 -3.12 -3.06 19.23
CA GLY A 28 -3.04 -2.88 20.67
C GLY A 28 -4.38 -3.08 21.40
N GLU A 29 -4.40 -2.69 22.67
CA GLU A 29 -5.51 -2.96 23.60
C GLU A 29 -6.87 -2.39 23.12
N ASN A 30 -6.84 -1.29 22.38
CA ASN A 30 -8.04 -0.61 21.91
C ASN A 30 -8.57 -1.09 20.55
N ARG A 31 -7.98 -2.14 19.94
CA ARG A 31 -8.28 -2.54 18.55
C ARG A 31 -9.73 -2.83 18.21
N GLN A 32 -10.55 -3.22 19.19
CA GLN A 32 -11.98 -3.49 18.98
C GLN A 32 -12.81 -2.20 18.84
N ARG A 33 -12.25 -1.05 19.24
CA ARG A 33 -12.90 0.27 19.21
C ARG A 33 -12.37 1.16 18.09
N THR A 34 -11.39 0.69 17.33
CA THR A 34 -10.73 1.45 16.26
C THR A 34 -11.18 0.95 14.89
N HIS A 35 -10.34 1.15 13.87
CA HIS A 35 -10.53 0.80 12.47
C HIS A 35 -9.92 -0.57 12.13
N GLU A 36 -10.27 -1.11 10.96
CA GLU A 36 -9.78 -2.42 10.49
C GLU A 36 -8.45 -2.30 9.72
N SER A 37 -8.19 -1.13 9.14
CA SER A 37 -6.96 -0.85 8.40
C SER A 37 -6.67 0.65 8.28
N THR A 38 -5.39 1.01 8.16
CA THR A 38 -4.92 2.39 7.98
C THR A 38 -4.26 2.54 6.62
N LEU A 39 -4.60 3.59 5.88
CA LEU A 39 -3.78 4.12 4.78
C LEU A 39 -3.02 5.35 5.26
N ILE A 40 -1.69 5.28 5.20
CA ILE A 40 -0.78 6.39 5.50
C ILE A 40 -0.29 6.95 4.16
N VAL A 41 -0.72 8.17 3.83
CA VAL A 41 -0.44 8.82 2.55
C VAL A 41 0.66 9.86 2.74
N PHE A 42 1.79 9.70 2.05
CA PHE A 42 2.92 10.63 2.09
C PHE A 42 2.76 11.71 1.01
N ASP A 43 3.08 12.94 1.35
CA ASP A 43 3.06 14.07 0.41
C ASP A 43 4.29 13.94 -0.52
N ASP A 44 4.06 13.97 -1.83
CA ASP A 44 5.09 13.75 -2.86
C ASP A 44 6.16 14.84 -2.89
N ARG A 45 5.93 15.97 -2.21
CA ARG A 45 6.90 17.05 -2.01
C ARG A 45 7.87 16.80 -0.86
N GLN A 46 7.62 15.79 -0.02
CA GLN A 46 8.48 15.45 1.12
C GLN A 46 9.67 14.60 0.68
N GLU A 47 10.82 14.79 1.30
CA GLU A 47 12.03 14.00 1.02
C GLU A 47 11.77 12.50 1.22
N MET A 48 10.99 12.14 2.26
CA MET A 48 10.55 10.77 2.51
C MET A 48 9.84 10.14 1.30
N ALA A 49 8.99 10.89 0.61
CA ALA A 49 8.26 10.41 -0.56
C ALA A 49 9.18 10.16 -1.77
N LEU A 50 10.19 11.01 -1.96
CA LEU A 50 11.18 10.87 -3.05
C LEU A 50 11.99 9.57 -2.94
N HIS A 51 12.25 9.11 -1.72
CA HIS A 51 13.03 7.91 -1.44
C HIS A 51 12.18 6.70 -1.00
N PHE A 52 10.86 6.82 -1.07
CA PHE A 52 9.91 5.85 -0.53
C PHE A 52 10.19 4.41 -0.97
N VAL A 53 10.43 4.18 -2.27
CA VAL A 53 10.72 2.84 -2.83
C VAL A 53 11.98 2.22 -2.22
N HIS A 54 12.98 3.02 -1.89
CA HIS A 54 14.21 2.54 -1.25
C HIS A 54 14.01 2.22 0.22
N PHE A 55 13.06 2.89 0.87
CA PHE A 55 12.81 2.74 2.29
C PHE A 55 11.76 1.68 2.61
N THR A 56 11.03 1.12 1.64
CA THR A 56 9.92 0.19 1.92
C THR A 56 10.32 -0.99 2.81
N ASP A 57 11.54 -1.50 2.68
CA ASP A 57 12.01 -2.61 3.52
C ASP A 57 12.35 -2.15 4.94
N LEU A 58 12.88 -0.94 5.12
CA LEU A 58 13.13 -0.36 6.44
C LEU A 58 11.81 0.00 7.14
N LEU A 59 10.81 0.49 6.40
CA LEU A 59 9.49 0.80 6.95
C LEU A 59 8.76 -0.44 7.46
N LYS A 60 9.01 -1.63 6.89
CA LYS A 60 8.47 -2.90 7.40
C LYS A 60 8.98 -3.23 8.80
N GLU A 61 10.15 -2.73 9.19
CA GLU A 61 10.72 -2.93 10.52
C GLU A 61 10.04 -2.04 11.58
N ALA A 62 9.34 -0.98 11.18
CA ALA A 62 8.58 -0.11 12.09
C ALA A 62 7.42 -0.84 12.80
N ARG A 63 6.99 -2.00 12.29
CA ARG A 63 6.01 -2.87 12.95
C ARG A 63 6.53 -3.45 14.27
N GLY A 64 7.85 -3.53 14.45
CA GLY A 64 8.48 -4.04 15.66
C GLY A 64 7.89 -5.40 16.08
N ASN A 65 7.43 -5.48 17.33
CA ASN A 65 6.87 -6.71 17.91
C ASN A 65 5.54 -7.16 17.28
N TYR A 66 4.92 -6.35 16.44
CA TYR A 66 3.65 -6.64 15.78
C TYR A 66 3.81 -7.13 14.33
N ARG A 67 5.03 -7.48 13.92
CA ARG A 67 5.36 -7.91 12.56
C ARG A 67 4.48 -9.04 12.02
N ASP A 68 4.04 -9.94 12.90
CA ASP A 68 3.20 -11.10 12.56
C ASP A 68 1.69 -10.80 12.67
N LEU A 69 1.31 -9.62 13.16
CA LEU A 69 -0.09 -9.23 13.37
C LEU A 69 -0.56 -8.19 12.35
N VAL A 70 0.36 -7.44 11.75
CA VAL A 70 0.07 -6.38 10.79
C VAL A 70 0.90 -6.55 9.55
N ASP A 71 0.25 -6.61 8.40
CA ASP A 71 0.87 -6.54 7.09
C ASP A 71 1.03 -5.09 6.63
N LEU A 72 2.17 -4.81 6.01
CA LEU A 72 2.52 -3.51 5.46
C LEU A 72 2.63 -3.63 3.94
N ILE A 73 1.66 -3.05 3.23
CA ILE A 73 1.61 -3.08 1.76
C ILE A 73 1.94 -1.69 1.21
N PRO A 74 3.08 -1.51 0.54
CA PRO A 74 3.43 -0.23 -0.07
C PRO A 74 2.75 -0.06 -1.43
N PHE A 75 2.20 1.13 -1.66
CA PHE A 75 1.71 1.62 -2.93
C PHE A 75 2.53 2.84 -3.35
N HIS A 76 2.86 2.93 -4.64
CA HIS A 76 3.68 4.02 -5.17
C HIS A 76 3.34 4.24 -6.64
N PRO A 77 3.37 5.47 -7.19
CA PRO A 77 3.05 5.74 -8.59
C PRO A 77 3.85 4.91 -9.59
N ARG A 78 5.07 4.52 -9.20
CA ARG A 78 6.04 3.78 -10.01
C ARG A 78 6.20 2.31 -9.63
N ASN A 79 5.32 1.77 -8.77
CA ASN A 79 5.43 0.38 -8.35
C ASN A 79 5.28 -0.58 -9.54
N LYS A 80 6.07 -1.65 -9.54
CA LYS A 80 5.96 -2.78 -10.46
C LYS A 80 5.70 -4.06 -9.67
N HIS A 81 4.81 -4.91 -10.16
CA HIS A 81 4.51 -6.22 -9.56
C HIS A 81 5.72 -7.15 -9.60
N ALA A 82 6.57 -6.98 -10.62
CA ALA A 82 7.83 -7.69 -10.78
C ALA A 82 8.78 -7.48 -9.56
N ASN A 83 8.84 -6.25 -9.04
CA ASN A 83 9.64 -5.89 -7.87
C ASN A 83 9.16 -6.58 -6.59
N LEU A 84 7.84 -6.80 -6.45
CA LEU A 84 7.25 -7.51 -5.30
C LEU A 84 7.54 -9.02 -5.32
N LYS A 85 7.95 -9.59 -6.47
CA LYS A 85 8.29 -11.01 -6.63
C LYS A 85 9.79 -11.26 -6.84
N GLY A 86 10.63 -10.24 -6.70
CA GLY A 86 12.07 -10.33 -6.94
C GLY A 86 12.42 -10.74 -8.38
N LYS A 87 11.52 -10.49 -9.35
CA LYS A 87 11.75 -10.78 -10.76
C LYS A 87 11.97 -9.46 -11.48
N ASP A 88 13.06 -9.33 -12.22
CA ASP A 88 13.30 -8.15 -13.03
C ASP A 88 12.55 -8.28 -14.36
N VAL A 89 11.32 -7.75 -14.41
CA VAL A 89 10.57 -7.62 -15.65
C VAL A 89 10.82 -6.20 -16.17
N PRO A 90 11.54 -6.03 -17.30
CA PRO A 90 11.96 -4.71 -17.75
C PRO A 90 10.76 -3.81 -18.08
N ASN A 91 9.67 -4.40 -18.56
CA ASN A 91 8.49 -3.70 -19.05
C ASN A 91 7.43 -3.50 -17.97
N GLU A 92 6.73 -2.38 -18.08
CA GLU A 92 5.52 -2.10 -17.31
C GLU A 92 4.35 -2.99 -17.78
N GLU A 93 3.61 -3.56 -16.84
CA GLU A 93 2.44 -4.39 -17.13
C GLU A 93 1.13 -3.74 -16.62
N PRO A 94 -0.02 -3.97 -17.27
CA PRO A 94 -1.30 -3.43 -16.78
C PRO A 94 -1.61 -3.79 -15.32
N PHE A 95 -1.22 -4.99 -14.86
CA PHE A 95 -1.49 -5.41 -13.49
C PHE A 95 -0.62 -4.69 -12.45
N ASP A 96 0.47 -4.02 -12.84
CA ASP A 96 1.27 -3.18 -11.94
C ASP A 96 0.42 -2.09 -11.28
N TYR A 97 -0.58 -1.59 -12.02
CA TYR A 97 -1.51 -0.55 -11.56
C TYR A 97 -2.44 -1.01 -10.43
N SER A 98 -2.45 -2.29 -10.08
CA SER A 98 -3.11 -2.78 -8.86
C SER A 98 -2.35 -2.42 -7.57
N PHE A 99 -1.07 -2.07 -7.66
CA PHE A 99 -0.21 -1.64 -6.55
C PHE A 99 0.29 -0.20 -6.70
N ARG A 100 -0.32 0.58 -7.59
CA ARG A 100 -0.01 1.99 -7.79
C ARG A 100 -1.08 2.87 -7.15
N SER A 101 -0.61 3.97 -6.59
CA SER A 101 -1.41 5.04 -6.01
C SER A 101 -0.87 6.37 -6.53
N PRO A 102 -1.68 7.45 -6.56
CA PRO A 102 -1.21 8.77 -6.99
C PRO A 102 -0.11 9.34 -6.08
N PHE A 103 -0.14 9.01 -4.80
CA PHE A 103 0.86 9.40 -3.80
C PHE A 103 1.48 8.16 -3.17
N PRO A 104 2.75 8.19 -2.75
CA PRO A 104 3.32 7.09 -1.97
C PRO A 104 2.46 6.82 -0.73
N THR A 105 2.04 5.58 -0.56
CA THR A 105 1.05 5.20 0.45
C THR A 105 1.42 3.88 1.07
N ILE A 106 1.21 3.75 2.37
CA ILE A 106 1.34 2.48 3.09
C ILE A 106 -0.04 2.05 3.55
N HIS A 107 -0.42 0.82 3.22
CA HIS A 107 -1.60 0.18 3.77
C HIS A 107 -1.19 -0.78 4.89
N LEU A 108 -1.66 -0.49 6.10
CA LEU A 108 -1.56 -1.37 7.24
C LEU A 108 -2.83 -2.22 7.35
N LEU A 109 -2.67 -3.53 7.32
CA LEU A 109 -3.75 -4.51 7.38
C LEU A 109 -3.52 -5.48 8.53
N ARG A 110 -4.56 -5.79 9.31
CA ARG A 110 -4.45 -6.83 10.34
C ARG A 110 -4.48 -8.21 9.69
N GLU A 111 -3.56 -9.06 10.10
CA GLU A 111 -3.44 -10.41 9.56
C GLU A 111 -4.72 -11.23 9.82
N GLU A 112 -5.37 -11.04 10.97
CA GLU A 112 -6.63 -11.70 11.32
C GLU A 112 -7.77 -11.38 10.32
N ASP A 113 -7.82 -10.15 9.79
CA ASP A 113 -8.83 -9.74 8.82
C ASP A 113 -8.52 -10.26 7.42
N ILE A 114 -7.23 -10.34 7.05
CA ILE A 114 -6.79 -10.99 5.81
C ILE A 114 -7.21 -12.46 5.84
N MET A 115 -6.87 -13.19 6.90
CA MET A 115 -7.24 -14.60 7.06
C MET A 115 -8.76 -14.81 7.05
N LYS A 116 -9.52 -13.89 7.67
CA LYS A 116 -10.99 -13.94 7.64
C LYS A 116 -11.53 -13.77 6.21
N SER A 117 -10.95 -12.87 5.42
CA SER A 117 -11.30 -12.66 4.02
C SER A 117 -10.99 -13.91 3.17
N GLU A 118 -9.84 -14.55 3.37
CA GLU A 118 -9.46 -15.79 2.69
C GLU A 118 -10.39 -16.96 3.00
N ARG A 119 -10.93 -17.03 4.22
CA ARG A 119 -11.92 -18.05 4.57
C ARG A 119 -13.31 -17.77 4.00
N ALA A 120 -13.64 -16.50 3.78
CA ALA A 120 -14.96 -16.07 3.32
C ALA A 120 -15.14 -16.18 1.79
N GLY A 121 -14.05 -16.30 1.03
CA GLY A 121 -14.14 -16.41 -0.43
C GLY A 121 -12.84 -16.82 -1.11
N ASP A 122 -12.92 -17.10 -2.40
CA ASP A 122 -11.78 -17.51 -3.22
C ASP A 122 -10.92 -16.30 -3.63
N THR A 123 -9.96 -15.95 -2.78
CA THR A 123 -9.04 -14.82 -3.00
C THR A 123 -8.15 -15.02 -4.22
N ASP A 124 -7.83 -16.26 -4.58
CA ASP A 124 -7.09 -16.58 -5.81
C ASP A 124 -7.91 -16.33 -7.06
N TYR A 125 -9.19 -16.71 -7.04
CA TYR A 125 -10.12 -16.34 -8.10
C TYR A 125 -10.24 -14.81 -8.24
N ILE A 126 -10.36 -14.08 -7.13
CA ILE A 126 -10.42 -12.61 -7.16
C ILE A 126 -9.14 -12.03 -7.77
N ARG A 127 -7.97 -12.49 -7.34
CA ARG A 127 -6.67 -12.05 -7.88
C ARG A 127 -6.57 -12.31 -9.38
N ARG A 128 -6.93 -13.52 -9.84
CA ARG A 128 -6.93 -13.90 -11.27
C ARG A 128 -7.90 -13.04 -12.07
N ARG A 129 -9.16 -12.93 -11.63
CA ARG A 129 -10.19 -12.13 -12.30
C ARG A 129 -9.78 -10.66 -12.45
N ASN A 130 -9.15 -10.09 -11.42
CA ASN A 130 -8.64 -8.72 -11.45
C ASN A 130 -7.48 -8.58 -12.44
N ARG A 131 -6.51 -9.52 -12.41
CA ARG A 131 -5.41 -9.56 -13.39
C ARG A 131 -5.94 -9.60 -14.82
N ASP A 132 -6.85 -10.51 -15.13
CA ASP A 132 -7.44 -10.62 -16.47
C ASP A 132 -8.16 -9.32 -16.88
N ARG A 133 -8.83 -8.65 -15.93
CA ARG A 133 -9.48 -7.36 -16.18
C ARG A 133 -8.48 -6.27 -16.53
N PHE A 134 -7.36 -6.15 -15.79
CA PHE A 134 -6.30 -5.19 -16.10
C PHE A 134 -5.71 -5.46 -17.49
N HIS A 135 -5.40 -6.72 -17.83
CA HIS A 135 -4.89 -7.05 -19.16
C HIS A 135 -5.89 -6.78 -20.28
N ARG A 136 -7.19 -7.07 -20.07
CA ARG A 136 -8.25 -6.73 -21.05
C ARG A 136 -8.42 -5.22 -21.26
N GLN A 137 -8.20 -4.41 -20.22
CA GLN A 137 -8.28 -2.95 -20.33
C GLN A 137 -7.07 -2.36 -21.09
N GLY A 138 -5.92 -3.03 -20.99
CA GLY A 138 -4.70 -2.56 -21.63
C GLY A 138 -3.97 -1.48 -20.82
N LEU A 139 -2.72 -1.26 -21.19
CA LEU A 139 -1.80 -0.40 -20.45
C LEU A 139 -2.18 1.08 -20.56
N ASP A 140 -2.60 1.53 -21.74
CA ASP A 140 -2.91 2.94 -21.99
C ASP A 140 -4.08 3.41 -21.13
N VAL A 141 -5.15 2.61 -21.02
CA VAL A 141 -6.28 2.91 -20.11
C VAL A 141 -5.82 2.98 -18.65
N CYS A 142 -4.87 2.14 -18.24
CA CYS A 142 -4.35 2.16 -16.88
C CYS A 142 -3.52 3.43 -16.62
N ARG A 143 -2.69 3.84 -17.58
CA ARG A 143 -1.92 5.10 -17.55
C ARG A 143 -2.84 6.31 -17.48
N GLU A 144 -3.82 6.39 -18.37
CA GLU A 144 -4.80 7.48 -18.43
C GLU A 144 -5.56 7.64 -17.12
N ARG A 145 -6.00 6.53 -16.50
CA ARG A 145 -6.71 6.58 -15.23
C ARG A 145 -5.84 7.06 -14.07
N LEU A 146 -4.59 6.61 -14.00
CA LEU A 146 -3.67 7.11 -12.98
C LEU A 146 -3.36 8.59 -13.21
N GLN A 147 -3.16 8.99 -14.46
CA GLN A 147 -2.92 10.39 -14.83
C GLN A 147 -4.11 11.28 -14.44
N ALA A 148 -5.33 10.83 -14.73
CA ALA A 148 -6.55 11.55 -14.40
C ALA A 148 -6.72 11.81 -12.89
N CYS A 149 -6.09 11.02 -12.02
CA CYS A 149 -6.09 11.29 -10.57
C CYS A 149 -5.31 12.56 -10.19
N TYR A 150 -4.33 12.98 -11.00
CA TYR A 150 -3.59 14.23 -10.79
C TYR A 150 -4.28 15.43 -11.42
N ASP A 151 -5.19 15.19 -12.37
CA ASP A 151 -5.87 16.23 -13.15
C ASP A 151 -7.19 16.70 -12.48
N VAL A 152 -7.55 16.12 -11.33
CA VAL A 152 -8.71 16.54 -10.52
C VAL A 152 -8.37 17.84 -9.79
N GLU A 153 -8.57 18.97 -10.50
CA GLU A 153 -8.48 20.37 -10.04
C GLU A 153 -7.06 20.88 -9.66
N LYS A 154 -6.42 21.54 -10.64
CA LYS A 154 -5.78 22.85 -10.41
C LYS A 154 -6.84 23.95 -10.48
#